data_AF-A0A969KB94-F1
#
_entry.id   AF-A0A969KB94-F1
#
_cell.length_a   1.000
_cell.length_b   1.000
_cell.length_c   1.000
_cell.angle_alpha   90.00
_cell.angle_beta   90.00
_cell.angle_gamma   90.00
#
_symmetry.space_group_name_H-M   'P 1'
#
loop_
_entity.id
_entity.type
_entity.pdbx_description
1 polymer ?
#
loop_
_entity_poly.entity_id
_entity_poly.type
_entity_poly.pdbx_seq_one_letter_code
_entity_poly.pdbx_strand_id
1 'polypeptide(L)'
;TAWMLSPLVLWGAAVVALTVPYLFIVFVRQVPEYERTFPVARPAIYLASYGDEPPQRGFFGFPHRDGWKVVGELYRRGIIQGSYDSNQKSLITLWYIRNAPRAAYGTEPAWYFAARSEGYLFVPEGYALAGSVLVDGRRMLDMYQQGEQHQPVQTFDLRDFQAAFDAQPVPNIPIQPGLFDIIKK
;
A
#
# COMPACT_ATOMS: atom_id res chain seq x y z
N THR A 1 37.37 -14.52 -31.52
CA THR A 1 36.88 -14.07 -30.20
C THR A 1 35.61 -13.22 -30.26
N ALA A 2 35.27 -12.55 -31.38
CA ALA A 2 34.01 -11.78 -31.51
C ALA A 2 32.71 -12.61 -31.60
N TRP A 3 32.77 -13.84 -32.14
CA TRP A 3 31.58 -14.67 -32.37
C TRP A 3 30.94 -15.26 -31.09
N MET A 4 31.70 -15.43 -30.02
CA MET A 4 31.19 -15.89 -28.72
C MET A 4 30.53 -14.78 -27.89
N LEU A 5 30.79 -13.51 -28.19
CA LEU A 5 30.16 -12.38 -27.49
C LEU A 5 28.69 -12.23 -27.89
N SER A 6 28.35 -12.55 -29.13
CA SER A 6 26.98 -12.43 -29.67
C SER A 6 25.93 -13.27 -28.91
N PRO A 7 26.12 -14.58 -28.67
CA PRO A 7 25.13 -15.38 -27.92
C PRO A 7 24.99 -14.94 -26.46
N LEU A 8 26.08 -14.51 -25.82
CA LEU A 8 26.03 -14.00 -24.44
C LEU A 8 25.27 -12.68 -24.35
N VAL A 9 25.47 -11.77 -25.31
CA VAL A 9 24.72 -10.51 -25.37
C VAL A 9 23.25 -10.77 -25.64
N LEU A 10 22.92 -11.66 -26.59
CA LEU A 10 21.53 -12.02 -26.87
C LEU A 10 20.85 -12.67 -25.67
N TRP A 11 21.55 -13.54 -24.95
CA TRP A 11 21.03 -14.16 -23.74
C TRP A 11 20.83 -13.13 -22.62
N GLY A 12 21.81 -12.25 -22.38
CA GLY A 12 21.69 -11.18 -21.41
C GLY A 12 20.53 -10.23 -21.73
N ALA A 13 20.37 -9.87 -23.00
CA ALA A 13 19.24 -9.06 -23.46
C ALA A 13 17.90 -9.77 -23.24
N ALA A 14 17.81 -11.08 -23.51
CA ALA A 14 16.61 -11.86 -23.25
C ALA A 14 16.26 -11.93 -21.76
N VAL A 15 17.27 -12.10 -20.89
CA VAL A 15 17.08 -12.06 -19.43
C VAL A 15 16.54 -10.70 -19.00
N VAL A 16 17.16 -9.60 -19.43
CA VAL A 16 16.69 -8.23 -19.11
C VAL A 16 15.27 -8.00 -19.63
N ALA A 17 14.98 -8.43 -20.85
CA ALA A 17 13.66 -8.30 -21.48
C ALA A 17 12.57 -9.08 -20.73
N LEU A 18 12.91 -10.17 -20.03
CA LEU A 18 11.96 -10.90 -19.18
C LEU A 18 11.88 -10.32 -17.77
N THR A 19 13.01 -9.94 -17.17
CA THR A 19 13.07 -9.50 -15.77
C THR A 19 12.46 -8.11 -15.59
N VAL A 20 12.78 -7.14 -16.46
CA VAL A 20 12.30 -5.75 -16.28
C VAL A 20 10.77 -5.64 -16.31
N PRO A 21 10.05 -6.23 -17.29
CA PRO A 21 8.59 -6.19 -17.27
C PRO A 21 7.99 -6.95 -16.09
N TYR A 22 8.62 -8.03 -15.63
CA TYR A 22 8.18 -8.74 -14.42
C TYR A 22 8.27 -7.85 -13.18
N LEU A 23 9.42 -7.19 -12.97
CA LEU A 23 9.60 -6.25 -11.87
C LEU A 23 8.61 -5.09 -11.95
N PHE A 24 8.35 -4.58 -13.17
CA PHE A 24 7.33 -3.56 -13.37
C PHE A 24 5.94 -4.06 -12.95
N ILE A 25 5.54 -5.26 -13.35
CA ILE A 25 4.24 -5.86 -13.00
C ILE A 25 4.08 -6.05 -11.49
N VAL A 26 5.15 -6.50 -10.82
CA VAL A 26 5.12 -6.88 -9.39
C VAL A 26 5.24 -5.66 -8.47
N PHE A 27 6.11 -4.70 -8.80
CA PHE A 27 6.50 -3.63 -7.87
C PHE A 27 6.11 -2.22 -8.31
N VAL A 28 5.75 -2.00 -9.58
CA VAL A 28 5.48 -0.65 -10.11
C VAL A 28 4.02 -0.50 -10.54
N ARG A 29 3.47 -1.47 -11.25
CA ARG A 29 2.09 -1.48 -11.72
C ARG A 29 1.14 -1.64 -10.54
N GLN A 30 0.22 -0.70 -10.40
CA GLN A 30 -0.73 -0.66 -9.29
C GLN A 30 -2.08 -1.33 -9.60
N VAL A 31 -2.38 -1.59 -10.87
CA VAL A 31 -3.65 -2.19 -11.32
C VAL A 31 -3.40 -3.28 -12.36
N PRO A 32 -3.94 -4.49 -12.18
CA PRO A 32 -4.48 -5.03 -10.92
C PRO A 32 -3.38 -5.20 -9.86
N GLU A 33 -3.75 -5.26 -8.58
CA GLU A 33 -2.82 -5.57 -7.48
C GLU A 33 -2.31 -7.00 -7.64
N TYR A 34 -1.03 -7.16 -8.02
CA TYR A 34 -0.49 -8.47 -8.39
C TYR A 34 -0.65 -9.51 -7.29
N GLU A 35 -0.34 -9.16 -6.03
CA GLU A 35 -0.38 -10.06 -4.88
C GLU A 35 -1.81 -10.56 -4.59
N ARG A 36 -2.80 -9.65 -4.51
CA ARG A 36 -4.19 -10.00 -4.19
C ARG A 36 -4.96 -10.69 -5.30
N THR A 37 -4.52 -10.50 -6.54
CA THR A 37 -5.18 -11.07 -7.72
C THR A 37 -4.38 -12.22 -8.32
N PHE A 38 -3.33 -12.68 -7.64
CA PHE A 38 -2.62 -13.89 -8.03
C PHE A 38 -3.54 -15.11 -7.92
N PRO A 39 -3.50 -16.06 -8.87
CA PRO A 39 -2.63 -16.13 -10.05
C PRO A 39 -3.18 -15.37 -11.28
N VAL A 40 -4.40 -14.85 -11.24
CA VAL A 40 -5.09 -14.21 -12.39
C VAL A 40 -4.27 -13.07 -13.00
N ALA A 41 -3.56 -12.29 -12.20
CA ALA A 41 -2.72 -11.19 -12.69
C ALA A 41 -1.33 -11.58 -13.19
N ARG A 42 -0.94 -12.86 -13.10
CA ARG A 42 0.37 -13.37 -13.55
C ARG A 42 0.31 -13.72 -15.04
N PRO A 43 1.11 -13.05 -15.91
CA PRO A 43 1.22 -13.48 -17.31
C PRO A 43 1.76 -14.90 -17.42
N ALA A 44 1.24 -15.69 -18.36
CA ALA A 44 1.59 -17.11 -18.53
C ALA A 44 3.08 -17.37 -18.79
N ILE A 45 3.82 -16.38 -19.31
CA ILE A 45 5.27 -16.49 -19.55
C ILE A 45 6.08 -16.53 -18.25
N TYR A 46 5.52 -16.05 -17.14
CA TYR A 46 6.17 -16.02 -15.83
C TYR A 46 5.66 -17.19 -14.99
N LEU A 47 6.34 -18.32 -15.07
CA LEU A 47 6.05 -19.47 -14.24
C LEU A 47 6.55 -19.22 -12.81
N ALA A 48 5.70 -19.46 -11.82
CA ALA A 48 6.15 -19.48 -10.43
C ALA A 48 6.44 -20.92 -10.00
N SER A 49 7.59 -21.14 -9.37
CA SER A 49 7.99 -22.46 -8.87
C SER A 49 7.05 -23.01 -7.78
N TYR A 50 6.31 -22.14 -7.11
CA TYR A 50 5.30 -22.46 -6.10
C TYR A 50 3.89 -22.64 -6.69
N GLY A 51 3.74 -22.70 -8.02
CA GLY A 51 2.46 -22.90 -8.68
C GLY A 51 1.54 -21.67 -8.57
N ASP A 52 0.26 -21.93 -8.33
CA ASP A 52 -0.81 -20.91 -8.33
C ASP A 52 -1.22 -20.45 -6.92
N GLU A 53 -0.58 -21.03 -5.89
CA GLU A 53 -0.73 -20.61 -4.50
C GLU A 53 0.47 -19.75 -4.10
N PRO A 54 0.28 -18.44 -3.90
CA PRO A 54 1.40 -17.57 -3.53
C PRO A 54 1.84 -17.90 -2.09
N PRO A 55 3.13 -17.72 -1.75
CA PRO A 55 3.62 -17.96 -0.38
C PRO A 55 2.82 -17.17 0.66
N GLN A 56 2.46 -17.77 1.79
CA GLN A 56 1.60 -17.09 2.79
C GLN A 56 2.27 -15.91 3.51
N ARG A 57 3.58 -15.73 3.36
CA ARG A 57 4.40 -14.72 4.06
C ARG A 57 5.43 -14.14 3.11
N GLY A 58 5.98 -12.99 3.48
CA GLY A 58 7.07 -12.35 2.73
C GLY A 58 6.62 -11.34 1.67
N PHE A 59 5.36 -10.93 1.68
CA PHE A 59 4.89 -9.84 0.83
C PHE A 59 5.41 -8.50 1.37
N PHE A 60 6.47 -8.00 0.74
CA PHE A 60 7.04 -6.69 0.99
C PHE A 60 7.10 -5.91 -0.30
N GLY A 61 6.79 -4.61 -0.24
CA GLY A 61 6.94 -3.69 -1.37
C GLY A 61 5.87 -3.81 -2.47
N PHE A 62 4.82 -4.62 -2.28
CA PHE A 62 3.69 -4.63 -3.20
C PHE A 62 2.88 -3.33 -3.07
N PRO A 63 2.54 -2.67 -4.18
CA PRO A 63 1.67 -1.51 -4.14
C PRO A 63 0.26 -1.93 -3.70
N HIS A 64 -0.31 -1.18 -2.77
CA HIS A 64 -1.65 -1.36 -2.23
C HIS A 64 -2.56 -0.22 -2.73
N ARG A 65 -3.72 -0.57 -3.25
CA ARG A 65 -4.73 0.32 -3.82
C ARG A 65 -5.94 0.44 -2.90
N ASP A 66 -5.71 0.41 -1.59
CA ASP A 66 -6.76 0.51 -0.57
C ASP A 66 -7.28 1.93 -0.33
N GLY A 67 -6.68 2.94 -0.96
CA GLY A 67 -7.05 4.34 -0.78
C GLY A 67 -6.07 5.16 0.06
N TRP A 68 -4.95 4.57 0.49
CA TRP A 68 -3.95 5.27 1.31
C TRP A 68 -3.33 6.52 0.70
N LYS A 69 -3.27 6.60 -0.63
CA LYS A 69 -2.83 7.83 -1.31
C LYS A 69 -3.72 9.03 -0.95
N VAL A 70 -5.01 8.80 -0.79
CA VAL A 70 -5.96 9.83 -0.35
C VAL A 70 -5.61 10.25 1.08
N VAL A 71 -5.47 9.30 2.01
CA VAL A 71 -5.10 9.59 3.39
C VAL A 71 -3.78 10.37 3.47
N GLY A 72 -2.76 9.95 2.71
CA GLY A 72 -1.49 10.65 2.59
C GLY A 72 -1.64 12.10 2.11
N GLU A 73 -2.45 12.35 1.09
CA GLU A 73 -2.71 13.70 0.60
C GLU A 73 -3.51 14.55 1.59
N LEU A 74 -4.48 13.97 2.31
CA LEU A 74 -5.26 14.68 3.33
C LEU A 74 -4.35 15.15 4.47
N TYR A 75 -3.42 14.31 4.92
CA TYR A 75 -2.37 14.70 5.88
C TYR A 75 -1.46 15.78 5.30
N ARG A 76 -0.96 15.59 4.07
CA ARG A 76 -0.05 16.54 3.43
C ARG A 76 -0.66 17.93 3.26
N ARG A 77 -1.97 18.00 2.98
CA ARG A 77 -2.73 19.25 2.83
C ARG A 77 -3.18 19.83 4.17
N GLY A 78 -2.95 19.14 5.29
CA GLY A 78 -3.36 19.58 6.62
C GLY A 78 -4.87 19.49 6.89
N ILE A 79 -5.62 18.81 6.01
CA ILE A 79 -7.06 18.59 6.15
C ILE A 79 -7.35 17.68 7.35
N ILE A 80 -6.50 16.67 7.54
CA ILE A 80 -6.48 15.84 8.75
C ILE A 80 -5.08 15.92 9.38
N GLN A 81 -5.03 15.82 10.71
CA GLN A 81 -3.81 15.96 11.50
C GLN A 81 -3.89 15.07 12.75
N GLY A 82 -2.76 14.87 13.43
CA GLY A 82 -2.65 14.03 14.61
C GLY A 82 -2.16 12.60 14.32
N SER A 83 -2.03 11.80 15.37
CA SER A 83 -1.59 10.41 15.26
C SER A 83 -2.65 9.52 14.61
N TYR A 84 -2.21 8.41 14.03
CA TYR A 84 -3.11 7.42 13.46
C TYR A 84 -2.80 5.99 13.91
N ASP A 85 -3.78 5.10 13.78
CA ASP A 85 -3.55 3.66 13.71
C ASP A 85 -4.41 3.01 12.60
N SER A 86 -4.17 1.73 12.32
CA SER A 86 -4.85 1.02 11.24
C SER A 86 -4.82 -0.50 11.40
N ASN A 87 -5.81 -1.18 10.82
CA ASN A 87 -5.80 -2.64 10.64
C ASN A 87 -4.72 -3.14 9.65
N GLN A 88 -3.98 -2.25 8.99
CA GLN A 88 -2.84 -2.61 8.14
C GLN A 88 -1.48 -2.50 8.83
N LYS A 89 -0.53 -3.29 8.33
CA LYS A 89 0.86 -3.31 8.79
C LYS A 89 1.51 -1.93 8.67
N SER A 90 2.29 -1.55 9.68
CA SER A 90 3.00 -0.26 9.74
C SER A 90 3.87 0.03 8.52
N LEU A 91 4.55 -0.98 7.98
CA LEU A 91 5.36 -0.84 6.78
C LEU A 91 4.55 -0.45 5.53
N ILE A 92 3.31 -0.92 5.42
CA ILE A 92 2.41 -0.54 4.31
C ILE A 92 2.01 0.92 4.49
N THR A 93 1.48 1.26 5.67
CA THR A 93 0.92 2.59 5.91
C THR A 93 2.01 3.67 5.84
N LEU A 94 3.19 3.41 6.40
CA LEU A 94 4.35 4.32 6.39
C LEU A 94 4.71 4.84 5.00
N TRP A 95 4.62 4.00 3.97
CA TRP A 95 4.88 4.39 2.58
C TRP A 95 3.96 5.51 2.09
N TYR A 96 2.68 5.51 2.51
CA TYR A 96 1.68 6.44 2.01
C TYR A 96 1.55 7.71 2.84
N ILE A 97 1.54 7.59 4.17
CA ILE A 97 1.32 8.72 5.07
C ILE A 97 2.61 9.35 5.58
N ARG A 98 3.76 8.76 5.22
CA ARG A 98 5.10 9.35 5.33
C ARG A 98 5.46 9.75 6.77
N ASN A 99 5.25 11.02 7.10
CA ASN A 99 5.66 11.63 8.36
C ASN A 99 4.55 11.67 9.41
N ALA A 100 3.33 11.23 9.08
CA ALA A 100 2.27 11.15 10.07
C ALA A 100 2.67 10.17 11.19
N PRO A 101 2.61 10.57 12.47
CA PRO A 101 3.00 9.70 13.55
C PRO A 101 1.99 8.56 13.72
N ARG A 102 2.44 7.30 13.64
CA ARG A 102 1.61 6.18 14.09
C ARG A 102 1.55 6.22 15.62
N ALA A 103 0.37 6.01 16.18
CA ALA A 103 0.19 5.99 17.63
C ALA A 103 1.08 4.93 18.27
N ALA A 104 1.65 5.27 19.42
CA ALA A 104 2.44 4.34 20.21
C ALA A 104 1.50 3.27 20.78
N TYR A 105 2.06 2.08 21.05
CA TYR A 105 1.30 1.01 21.68
C TYR A 105 0.66 1.48 23.00
N GLY A 106 -0.64 1.24 23.16
CA GLY A 106 -1.40 1.65 24.34
C GLY A 106 -1.84 3.12 24.38
N THR A 107 -1.68 3.86 23.28
CA THR A 107 -2.20 5.23 23.15
C THR A 107 -3.38 5.27 22.17
N GLU A 108 -4.33 6.17 22.42
CA GLU A 108 -5.47 6.37 21.52
C GLU A 108 -5.07 7.30 20.36
N PRO A 109 -5.12 6.84 19.09
CA PRO A 109 -4.84 7.71 17.95
C PRO A 109 -5.92 8.78 17.72
N ALA A 110 -5.58 9.90 17.07
CA ALA A 110 -6.61 10.83 16.61
C ALA A 110 -7.48 10.22 15.49
N TRP A 111 -6.89 9.35 14.67
CA TRP A 111 -7.53 8.71 13.53
C TRP A 111 -7.32 7.19 13.53
N TYR A 112 -8.37 6.46 13.20
CA TYR A 112 -8.27 5.04 12.87
C TYR A 112 -8.66 4.81 11.41
N PHE A 113 -7.77 4.21 10.63
CA PHE A 113 -7.99 3.91 9.21
C PHE A 113 -8.20 2.41 9.00
N ALA A 114 -9.37 2.04 8.51
CA ALA A 114 -9.74 0.65 8.30
C ALA A 114 -9.78 0.33 6.79
N ALA A 115 -8.76 -0.37 6.29
CA ALA A 115 -8.74 -0.90 4.93
C ALA A 115 -9.66 -2.12 4.85
N ARG A 116 -10.62 -2.09 3.92
CA ARG A 116 -11.66 -3.11 3.77
C ARG A 116 -11.20 -4.34 3.00
N SER A 117 -10.03 -4.27 2.38
CA SER A 117 -9.35 -5.40 1.75
C SER A 117 -8.81 -6.41 2.76
N GLU A 118 -8.62 -6.00 4.02
CA GLU A 118 -8.19 -6.90 5.08
C GLU A 118 -9.34 -7.81 5.49
N GLY A 119 -9.03 -9.08 5.79
CA GLY A 119 -10.04 -10.07 6.18
C GLY A 119 -10.75 -9.77 7.50
N TYR A 120 -10.21 -8.86 8.32
CA TYR A 120 -10.79 -8.44 9.59
C TYR A 120 -10.82 -6.92 9.70
N LEU A 121 -12.04 -6.38 9.90
CA LEU A 121 -12.29 -4.97 10.15
C LEU A 121 -12.54 -4.78 11.65
N PHE A 122 -11.50 -4.39 12.38
CA PHE A 122 -11.63 -3.92 13.75
C PHE A 122 -11.68 -2.40 13.75
N VAL A 123 -12.58 -1.81 14.52
CA VAL A 123 -12.58 -0.36 14.79
C VAL A 123 -12.63 -0.23 16.31
N PRO A 124 -11.68 0.49 16.94
CA PRO A 124 -11.70 0.68 18.38
C PRO A 124 -12.99 1.39 18.84
N GLU A 125 -13.42 1.09 20.07
CA GLU A 125 -14.53 1.82 20.69
C GLU A 125 -14.21 3.31 20.83
N GLY A 126 -15.24 4.15 20.80
CA GLY A 126 -15.08 5.60 20.90
C GLY A 126 -14.63 6.30 19.61
N TYR A 127 -14.66 5.61 18.46
CA TYR A 127 -14.35 6.19 17.16
C TYR A 127 -15.60 6.23 16.27
N ALA A 128 -15.89 7.42 15.75
CA ALA A 128 -17.00 7.64 14.83
C ALA A 128 -16.51 7.71 13.38
N LEU A 129 -17.33 7.21 12.45
CA LEU A 129 -17.03 7.29 11.02
C LEU A 129 -17.05 8.76 10.58
N ALA A 130 -15.92 9.25 10.09
CA ALA A 130 -15.74 10.63 9.64
C ALA A 130 -15.59 10.73 8.11
N GLY A 131 -15.11 9.67 7.46
CA GLY A 131 -15.02 9.62 6.02
C GLY A 131 -14.81 8.24 5.43
N SER A 132 -14.97 8.15 4.11
CA SER A 132 -14.74 6.94 3.33
C SER A 132 -14.00 7.27 2.04
N VAL A 133 -13.08 6.38 1.66
CA VAL A 133 -12.31 6.47 0.43
C VAL A 133 -12.87 5.50 -0.60
N LEU A 134 -13.19 6.04 -1.78
CA LEU A 134 -13.58 5.28 -2.95
C LEU A 134 -12.37 5.05 -3.86
N VAL A 135 -12.23 3.82 -4.34
CA VAL A 135 -11.24 3.42 -5.34
C VAL A 135 -12.02 2.77 -6.46
N ASP A 136 -11.96 3.35 -7.65
CA ASP A 136 -12.69 2.86 -8.83
C ASP A 136 -14.19 2.68 -8.53
N GLY A 137 -14.77 3.62 -7.78
CA GLY A 137 -16.18 3.63 -7.35
C GLY A 137 -16.54 2.71 -6.18
N ARG A 138 -15.58 1.93 -5.65
CA ARG A 138 -15.78 1.01 -4.53
C ARG A 138 -15.24 1.59 -3.23
N ARG A 139 -16.00 1.49 -2.15
CA ARG A 139 -15.55 1.86 -0.79
C ARG A 139 -14.45 0.89 -0.35
N MET A 140 -13.21 1.39 -0.23
CA MET A 140 -12.03 0.56 0.07
C MET A 140 -11.35 0.88 1.40
N LEU A 141 -11.48 2.10 1.91
CA LEU A 141 -10.94 2.48 3.22
C LEU A 141 -11.90 3.40 3.95
N ASP A 142 -12.05 3.15 5.24
CA ASP A 142 -12.86 3.96 6.15
C ASP A 142 -11.98 4.73 7.11
N MET A 143 -12.35 5.99 7.33
CA MET A 143 -11.64 6.93 8.19
C MET A 143 -12.51 7.20 9.41
N TYR A 144 -12.03 6.80 10.58
CA TYR A 144 -12.70 7.05 11.84
C TYR A 144 -11.92 8.06 12.66
N GLN A 145 -12.64 8.94 13.35
CA GLN A 145 -12.08 9.95 14.22
C GLN A 145 -12.49 9.66 15.66
N GLN A 146 -11.58 9.89 16.61
CA GLN A 146 -11.87 9.75 18.03
C GLN A 146 -12.99 10.72 18.46
N GLY A 147 -13.93 10.23 19.25
CA GLY A 147 -15.08 10.97 19.75
C GLY A 147 -16.36 10.77 18.91
N GLU A 148 -17.34 11.63 19.14
CA GLU A 148 -18.64 11.55 18.46
C GLU A 148 -18.60 12.14 17.05
N GLN A 149 -19.52 11.69 16.19
CA GLN A 149 -19.66 12.21 14.84
C GLN A 149 -20.32 13.60 14.86
N HIS A 150 -19.54 14.65 14.67
CA HIS A 150 -20.06 16.03 14.65
C HIS A 150 -20.29 16.58 13.23
N GLN A 151 -19.81 15.86 12.20
CA GLN A 151 -19.86 16.28 10.80
C GLN A 151 -20.43 15.16 9.92
N PRO A 152 -21.05 15.49 8.77
CA PRO A 152 -21.43 14.49 7.78
C PRO A 152 -20.21 13.66 7.33
N VAL A 153 -20.42 12.36 7.11
CA VAL A 153 -19.38 11.46 6.60
C VAL A 153 -18.94 11.95 5.21
N GLN A 154 -17.67 12.29 5.08
CA GLN A 154 -17.11 12.75 3.81
C GLN A 154 -16.73 11.57 2.91
N THR A 155 -16.87 11.75 1.60
CA THR A 155 -16.44 10.75 0.61
C THR A 155 -15.31 11.34 -0.22
N PHE A 156 -14.21 10.58 -0.35
CA PHE A 156 -13.03 10.98 -1.10
C PHE A 156 -12.77 9.96 -2.22
N ASP A 157 -12.71 10.39 -3.48
CA ASP A 157 -12.40 9.50 -4.60
C ASP A 157 -10.89 9.50 -4.88
N LEU A 158 -10.28 8.32 -4.99
CA LEU A 158 -8.85 8.18 -5.29
C LEU A 158 -8.43 8.99 -6.52
N ARG A 159 -9.29 9.11 -7.53
CA ARG A 159 -8.98 9.82 -8.78
C ARG A 159 -8.64 11.30 -8.55
N ASP A 160 -9.21 11.91 -7.51
CA ASP A 160 -8.99 13.33 -7.18
C ASP A 160 -7.65 13.59 -6.50
N PHE A 161 -7.00 12.55 -5.97
CA PHE A 161 -5.78 12.66 -5.16
C PHE A 161 -4.58 11.92 -5.76
N GLN A 162 -4.81 10.88 -6.57
CA GLN A 162 -3.75 9.99 -7.04
C GLN A 162 -2.63 10.73 -7.78
N ALA A 163 -2.96 11.60 -8.73
CA ALA A 163 -1.96 12.33 -9.51
C ALA A 163 -1.10 13.24 -8.63
N ALA A 164 -1.71 13.94 -7.66
CA ALA A 164 -1.01 14.82 -6.73
C ALA A 164 -0.06 14.03 -5.83
N PHE A 165 -0.50 12.85 -5.36
CA PHE A 165 0.31 11.94 -4.56
C PHE A 165 1.51 11.39 -5.36
N ASP A 166 1.27 10.92 -6.58
CA ASP A 166 2.29 10.28 -7.42
C ASP A 166 3.35 11.26 -7.96
N ALA A 167 3.01 12.55 -8.07
CA ALA A 167 3.96 13.59 -8.43
C ALA A 167 4.96 13.93 -7.32
N GLN A 168 4.73 13.46 -6.09
CA GLN A 168 5.61 13.73 -4.97
C GLN A 168 6.87 12.86 -5.02
N PRO A 169 8.05 13.40 -4.63
CA PRO A 169 9.24 12.57 -4.47
C PRO A 169 9.02 11.52 -3.39
N VAL A 170 9.68 10.37 -3.55
CA VAL A 170 9.76 9.35 -2.50
C VAL A 170 10.48 9.98 -1.31
N PRO A 171 9.82 10.07 -0.13
CA PRO A 171 10.44 10.67 1.03
C PRO A 171 11.61 9.81 1.51
N ASN A 172 12.60 10.45 2.14
CA ASN A 172 13.54 9.71 2.96
C ASN A 172 12.78 9.22 4.20
N ILE A 173 12.43 7.94 4.24
CA ILE A 173 11.69 7.35 5.36
C ILE A 173 12.73 7.02 6.44
N PRO A 174 12.77 7.74 7.58
CA PRO A 174 13.66 7.37 8.66
C PRO A 174 13.27 5.99 9.17
N ILE A 175 14.15 5.01 9.00
CA ILE A 175 13.98 3.68 9.59
C ILE A 175 14.10 3.88 11.11
N GLN A 176 12.96 3.95 11.79
CA GLN A 176 12.96 4.01 13.25
C GLN A 176 13.46 2.67 13.81
N PRO A 177 14.30 2.67 14.87
CA PRO A 177 14.61 1.45 15.61
C PRO A 177 13.31 0.76 16.04
N GLY A 178 13.18 -0.53 15.72
CA GLY A 178 11.97 -1.31 16.03
C GLY A 178 10.95 -1.46 14.91
N LEU A 179 11.16 -0.84 13.74
CA LEU A 179 10.28 -1.00 12.56
C LEU A 179 10.10 -2.48 12.14
N PHE A 180 11.12 -3.32 12.39
CA PHE A 180 11.11 -4.75 12.12
C PHE A 180 10.88 -5.63 13.36
N ASP A 181 10.86 -5.05 14.58
CA ASP A 181 10.65 -5.82 15.82
C ASP A 181 9.20 -6.34 15.94
N ILE A 182 8.29 -5.83 15.10
CA ILE A 182 6.89 -6.26 14.99
C ILE A 182 6.76 -7.58 14.19
N ILE A 183 7.83 -8.09 13.57
CA ILE A 183 7.79 -9.36 12.79
C ILE A 183 7.82 -10.61 13.71
N LYS A 184 7.92 -10.44 15.05
CA LYS A 184 7.82 -11.55 16.01
C LYS A 184 6.40 -11.70 16.60
N LYS A 185 5.39 -11.97 15.77
CA LYS A 185 4.17 -12.70 16.18
C LYS A 185 3.64 -13.54 15.02
#